data_AF-A0A662F9F8-F1
#
_entry.id   AF-A0A662F9F8-F1
#
_cell.length_a   1.000
_cell.length_b   1.000
_cell.length_c   1.000
_cell.angle_alpha   90.00
_cell.angle_beta   90.00
_cell.angle_gamma   90.00
#
_symmetry.space_group_name_H-M   'P 1'
#
loop_
_entity.id
_entity.type
_entity.pdbx_description
1 polymer ?
#
loop_
_entity_poly.entity_id
_entity_poly.type
_entity_poly.pdbx_seq_one_letter_code
_entity_poly.pdbx_strand_id
1 'polypeptide(L)' 'MAEKKTRWGIAHIYSSYNNTIIHITDITGSETIAISSGGQHVKADRLESSPTAAMMAA' A
#
# COMPACT_ATOMS: atom_id res chain seq x y z
N MET A 1 7.65 -21.59 24.63
CA MET A 1 6.97 -20.60 23.76
C MET A 1 7.90 -20.32 22.59
N ALA A 2 7.47 -20.60 21.35
CA ALA A 2 8.28 -20.27 20.18
C ALA A 2 8.39 -18.75 20.05
N GLU A 3 9.61 -18.23 20.04
CA GLU A 3 9.88 -16.81 19.82
C GLU A 3 9.41 -16.43 18.41
N LYS A 4 8.42 -15.55 18.31
CA LYS A 4 7.88 -15.10 17.03
C LYS A 4 8.92 -14.18 16.40
N LYS A 5 9.69 -14.68 15.43
CA LYS A 5 10.63 -13.85 14.65
C LYS A 5 9.85 -12.77 13.91
N THR A 6 9.89 -11.54 14.41
CA THR A 6 9.39 -10.36 13.72
C THR A 6 10.22 -10.15 12.46
N ARG A 7 9.56 -10.13 11.29
CA ARG A 7 10.20 -9.82 10.01
C ARG A 7 9.90 -8.37 9.66
N TRP A 8 10.92 -7.63 9.28
CA TRP A 8 10.79 -6.24 8.82
C TRP A 8 10.60 -6.20 7.31
N GLY A 9 9.86 -5.21 6.84
CA GLY A 9 9.67 -4.88 5.42
C GLY A 9 9.59 -3.36 5.25
N ILE A 10 9.51 -2.92 4.00
CA ILE A 10 9.45 -1.50 3.64
C ILE A 10 8.09 -1.20 3.02
N ALA A 11 7.40 -0.16 3.52
CA ALA A 11 6.16 0.34 2.93
C ALA A 11 6.44 1.61 2.13
N HIS A 12 6.32 1.51 0.80
CA HIS A 12 6.43 2.62 -0.13
C HIS A 12 5.04 3.21 -0.37
N ILE A 13 4.85 4.47 0.04
CA ILE A 13 3.58 5.18 -0.11
C ILE A 13 3.77 6.25 -1.18
N TYR A 14 3.18 6.04 -2.34
CA TYR A 14 3.13 7.02 -3.41
C TYR A 14 1.77 7.74 -3.35
N SER A 15 1.79 8.99 -2.89
CA SER A 15 0.61 9.85 -2.84
C SER A 15 0.71 10.95 -3.89
N SER A 16 -0.30 11.03 -4.75
CA SER A 16 -0.41 12.05 -5.79
C SER A 16 -1.80 12.66 -5.83
N TYR A 17 -1.98 13.72 -6.61
CA TYR A 17 -3.30 14.32 -6.81
C TYR A 17 -4.32 13.34 -7.41
N ASN A 18 -3.86 12.36 -8.20
CA ASN A 18 -4.73 11.47 -8.95
C ASN A 18 -4.95 10.13 -8.26
N ASN A 19 -4.00 9.62 -7.49
CA ASN A 19 -4.12 8.30 -6.86
C ASN A 19 -3.17 8.16 -5.65
N THR A 20 -3.48 7.23 -4.76
CA THR A 20 -2.60 6.75 -3.69
C THR A 20 -2.27 5.29 -3.93
N ILE A 21 -0.98 4.95 -3.97
CA ILE A 21 -0.47 3.58 -4.17
C ILE A 21 0.38 3.20 -2.96
N ILE A 22 0.06 2.06 -2.37
CA ILE A 22 0.75 1.47 -1.24
C ILE A 22 1.42 0.18 -1.75
N HIS A 23 2.74 0.14 -1.67
CA HIS A 23 3.55 -0.97 -2.14
C HIS A 23 4.47 -1.44 -1.02
N ILE A 24 4.32 -2.70 -0.61
CA ILE A 24 5.09 -3.30 0.47
C ILE A 24 6.10 -4.27 -0.15
N THR A 25 7.37 -4.06 0.17
CA THR A 25 8.48 -4.91 -0.29
C THR A 25 9.25 -5.50 0.88
N ASP A 26 10.09 -6.49 0.57
CA ASP A 26 11.15 -6.91 1.46
C ASP A 26 12.18 -5.78 1.68
N ILE A 27 13.15 -6.01 2.57
CA ILE A 27 14.18 -5.01 2.93
C ILE A 27 15.07 -4.65 1.72
N THR A 28 15.27 -5.59 0.78
CA THR A 28 16.06 -5.31 -0.42
C THR A 28 15.30 -4.50 -1.46
N GLY A 29 13.96 -4.49 -1.39
CA GLY A 29 13.10 -3.86 -2.40
C GLY A 29 12.97 -4.66 -3.69
N SER A 30 13.55 -5.87 -3.74
CA SER A 30 13.55 -6.71 -4.95
C SER A 30 12.32 -7.60 -5.05
N GLU A 31 11.67 -7.89 -3.92
CA GLU A 31 10.48 -8.74 -3.87
C GLU A 31 9.27 -7.94 -3.37
N THR A 32 8.17 -8.04 -4.12
CA THR A 32 6.89 -7.43 -3.74
C THR A 32 6.09 -8.38 -2.88
N ILE A 33 5.72 -7.93 -1.67
CA ILE A 33 4.91 -8.70 -0.72
C ILE A 33 3.42 -8.38 -0.93
N ALA A 34 3.09 -7.10 -1.07
CA ALA A 34 1.73 -6.65 -1.30
C ALA A 34 1.72 -5.33 -2.07
N ILE A 35 0.70 -5.13 -2.90
CA ILE A 35 0.46 -3.88 -3.60
C ILE A 35 -1.03 -3.58 -3.60
N SER A 36 -1.38 -2.35 -3.30
CA SER A 36 -2.75 -1.88 -3.21
C SER A 36 -2.84 -0.41 -3.61
N SER A 37 -3.90 0.00 -4.29
CA SER A 37 -4.13 1.40 -4.65
C SER A 37 -5.54 1.86 -4.31
N GLY A 38 -5.69 3.17 -4.13
CA GLY A 38 -7.01 3.78 -3.89
C GLY A 38 -7.99 3.47 -5.02
N GLY A 39 -7.52 3.45 -6.27
CA GLY A 39 -8.33 3.10 -7.44
C GLY A 39 -8.86 1.66 -7.48
N GLN A 40 -8.24 0.72 -6.78
CA GLN A 40 -8.80 -0.64 -6.66
C GLN A 40 -10.03 -0.69 -5.75
N HIS A 41 -10.19 0.31 -4.87
CA HIS A 41 -11.22 0.34 -3.82
C HIS A 41 -12.40 1.27 -4.16
N VAL A 42 -12.27 2.08 -5.20
CA VAL A 42 -13.32 3.00 -5.68
C VAL A 42 -13.70 2.69 -7.11
N LYS A 43 -14.92 3.09 -7.51
CA LYS A 43 -15.41 2.93 -8.89
C LYS A 43 -15.26 4.18 -9.75
N ALA A 44 -14.85 5.30 -9.16
CA ALA A 44 -14.78 6.59 -9.83
C ALA A 44 -13.37 7.16 -9.72
N ASP A 45 -12.75 7.45 -10.87
CA ASP A 45 -11.35 7.88 -10.99
C ASP A 45 -11.04 9.15 -10.19
N ARG A 46 -12.03 10.05 -10.03
CA ARG A 46 -11.88 11.27 -9.22
C ARG A 46 -11.70 11.00 -7.72
N LEU A 47 -11.98 9.79 -7.24
CA LEU A 47 -11.94 9.41 -5.83
C LEU A 47 -10.69 8.61 -5.46
N GLU A 48 -9.84 8.25 -6.42
CA GLU A 48 -8.69 7.37 -6.18
C GLU A 48 -7.64 7.97 -5.24
N SER A 49 -7.53 9.31 -5.20
CA SER A 49 -6.67 10.04 -4.28
C SER A 49 -7.34 10.41 -2.95
N SER A 50 -8.61 10.06 -2.76
CA SER A 50 -9.33 10.44 -1.54
C SER A 50 -8.74 9.75 -0.30
N PRO A 51 -8.73 10.43 0.88
CA PRO A 51 -8.26 9.81 2.12
C PRO A 51 -9.01 8.53 2.48
N THR A 52 -10.28 8.44 2.12
CA THR A 52 -11.10 7.23 2.31
C THR A 52 -10.63 6.08 1.42
N ALA A 53 -10.29 6.33 0.16
CA ALA A 53 -9.74 5.32 -0.73
C ALA A 53 -8.34 4.86 -0.26
N ALA A 54 -7.52 5.79 0.21
CA ALA A 54 -6.21 5.48 0.78
C ALA A 54 -6.31 4.61 2.05
N MET A 55 -7.27 4.88 2.94
CA MET A 55 -7.51 4.05 4.12
C MET A 55 -8.05 2.66 3.78
N MET A 56 -8.84 2.53 2.71
CA MET A 56 -9.30 1.22 2.23
C MET A 56 -8.19 0.41 1.56
N ALA A 57 -7.23 1.10 0.94
CA ALA A 57 -6.08 0.48 0.29
C ALA A 57 -5.00 0.02 1.28
N ALA A 58 -4.97 0.56 2.49
CA ALA A 58 -4.01 0.26 3.55
C ALA A 58 -4.44 -0.95 4.40
#